data_AF-A0A5N6WS89-F1
#
_entry.id   AF-A0A5N6WS89-F1
#
_cell.length_a   1.000
_cell.length_b   1.000
_cell.length_c   1.000
_cell.angle_alpha   90.00
_cell.angle_beta   90.00
_cell.angle_gamma   90.00
#
_symmetry.space_group_name_H-M   'P 1'
#
loop_
_entity.id
_entity.type
_entity.pdbx_description
1 polymer ?
#
loop_
_entity_poly.entity_id
_entity_poly.type
_entity_poly.pdbx_seq_one_letter_code
_entity_poly.pdbx_strand_id
1 'polypeptide(L)'
;MATTPSLQNNLGFRRVLQMVKSHSLEDTVQQVWLAIVTSWFPSREGYIFSFKGPMLVQGDLPNYTVIQVMKVSPNPEEPYGWSEHLILLVECKRPSRDVPLSWDNTISTQCRHVLSQTNNDCGQLFGIVAIGTKARFYRFGGQASSDQLAQLHQGTFDISEPAGIAQVESMMDYIKANA
;
A
#
# COMPACT_ATOMS: atom_id res chain seq x y z
N MET A 1 -23.26 -12.10 0.56
CA MET A 1 -22.46 -11.60 1.71
C MET A 1 -21.00 -11.69 1.29
N ALA A 2 -20.28 -10.57 1.21
CA ALA A 2 -18.84 -10.62 0.98
C ALA A 2 -18.19 -11.08 2.29
N THR A 3 -17.58 -12.26 2.29
CA THR A 3 -16.78 -12.74 3.42
C THR A 3 -15.57 -11.84 3.58
N THR A 4 -15.35 -11.29 4.78
CA THR A 4 -14.13 -10.57 5.12
C THR A 4 -12.92 -11.45 4.78
N PRO A 5 -11.92 -10.96 4.03
CA PRO A 5 -10.76 -11.75 3.69
C PRO A 5 -9.98 -12.18 4.94
N SER A 6 -9.35 -13.35 4.89
CA SER A 6 -8.45 -13.82 5.94
C SER A 6 -7.12 -14.23 5.33
N LEU A 7 -6.06 -13.51 5.70
CA LEU A 7 -4.67 -13.80 5.36
C LEU A 7 -4.21 -15.13 5.98
N GLN A 8 -4.67 -15.45 7.19
CA GLN A 8 -4.33 -16.74 7.83
C GLN A 8 -4.78 -17.94 6.99
N ASN A 9 -5.92 -17.83 6.32
CA ASN A 9 -6.48 -18.87 5.45
C ASN A 9 -6.10 -18.69 3.97
N ASN A 10 -5.32 -17.66 3.63
CA ASN A 10 -4.90 -17.39 2.26
C ASN A 10 -3.57 -18.10 1.94
N LEU A 11 -3.66 -19.23 1.21
CA LEU A 11 -2.49 -20.02 0.81
C LEU A 11 -1.50 -19.23 -0.07
N GLY A 12 -1.99 -18.34 -0.93
CA GLY A 12 -1.16 -17.50 -1.78
C GLY A 12 -0.30 -16.56 -0.94
N PHE A 13 -0.94 -15.85 0.00
CA PHE A 13 -0.23 -15.00 0.97
C PHE A 13 0.81 -15.78 1.76
N ARG A 14 0.44 -16.92 2.37
CA ARG A 14 1.36 -17.71 3.20
C ARG A 14 2.57 -18.21 2.41
N ARG A 15 2.35 -18.64 1.16
CA ARG A 15 3.43 -19.10 0.27
C ARG A 15 4.44 -17.99 -0.02
N VAL A 16 3.97 -16.80 -0.38
CA VAL A 16 4.87 -15.69 -0.71
C VAL A 16 5.54 -15.13 0.55
N LEU A 17 4.84 -15.06 1.68
CA LEU A 17 5.43 -14.64 2.95
C LEU A 17 6.64 -15.52 3.34
N GLN A 18 6.56 -16.84 3.14
CA GLN A 18 7.67 -17.76 3.41
C GLN A 18 8.92 -17.51 2.54
N MET A 19 8.75 -16.87 1.39
CA MET A 19 9.84 -16.51 0.47
C MET A 19 10.61 -15.27 0.92
N VAL A 20 10.08 -14.46 1.85
CA VAL A 20 10.77 -13.29 2.39
C VAL A 20 11.94 -13.76 3.28
N LYS A 21 13.16 -13.49 2.82
CA LYS A 21 14.43 -13.74 3.53
C LYS A 21 15.18 -12.42 3.72
N SER A 22 16.17 -12.39 4.62
CA SER A 22 16.96 -11.18 4.90
C SER A 22 17.62 -10.53 3.67
N HIS A 23 17.91 -11.33 2.64
CA HIS A 23 18.53 -10.89 1.38
C HIS A 23 17.52 -10.76 0.21
N SER A 24 16.22 -10.92 0.48
CA SER A 24 15.19 -10.73 -0.54
C SER A 24 15.20 -9.29 -1.05
N LEU A 25 14.78 -9.14 -2.31
CA LEU A 25 14.62 -7.84 -2.94
C LEU A 25 13.20 -7.29 -2.72
N GLU A 26 13.01 -6.03 -3.10
CA GLU A 26 11.75 -5.30 -3.06
C GLU A 26 10.61 -6.08 -3.73
N ASP A 27 10.89 -6.73 -4.87
CA ASP A 27 9.90 -7.51 -5.62
C ASP A 27 9.28 -8.64 -4.79
N THR A 28 10.06 -9.27 -3.90
CA THR A 28 9.52 -10.31 -3.00
C THR A 28 8.54 -9.70 -2.01
N VAL A 29 8.85 -8.52 -1.47
CA VAL A 29 7.96 -7.79 -0.56
C VAL A 29 6.72 -7.31 -1.31
N GLN A 30 6.87 -6.82 -2.56
CA GLN A 30 5.76 -6.44 -3.43
C GLN A 30 4.81 -7.61 -3.68
N GLN A 31 5.31 -8.82 -3.91
CA GLN A 31 4.44 -9.99 -4.11
C GLN A 31 3.61 -10.30 -2.86
N VAL A 32 4.18 -10.15 -1.65
CA VAL A 32 3.42 -10.31 -0.40
C VAL A 32 2.29 -9.30 -0.34
N TRP A 33 2.63 -8.03 -0.58
CA TRP A 33 1.64 -6.95 -0.51
C TRP A 33 0.60 -7.02 -1.62
N LEU A 34 0.96 -7.49 -2.81
CA LEU A 34 0.01 -7.77 -3.88
C LEU A 34 -1.01 -8.83 -3.45
N ALA A 35 -0.59 -9.90 -2.77
CA ALA A 35 -1.51 -10.92 -2.25
C ALA A 35 -2.46 -10.34 -1.18
N ILE A 36 -1.96 -9.41 -0.35
CA ILE A 36 -2.79 -8.70 0.63
C ILE A 36 -3.78 -7.78 -0.09
N VAL A 37 -3.32 -6.84 -0.92
CA VAL A 37 -4.21 -5.84 -1.54
C VAL A 37 -5.26 -6.46 -2.45
N THR A 38 -4.93 -7.53 -3.18
CA THR A 38 -5.90 -8.24 -4.04
C THR A 38 -6.99 -8.97 -3.26
N SER A 39 -6.73 -9.28 -1.98
CA SER A 39 -7.73 -9.87 -1.09
C SER A 39 -8.78 -8.83 -0.66
N TRP A 40 -8.37 -7.58 -0.41
CA TRP A 40 -9.28 -6.50 0.02
C TRP A 40 -9.88 -5.69 -1.12
N PHE A 41 -9.15 -5.50 -2.22
CA PHE A 41 -9.55 -4.64 -3.35
C PHE A 41 -9.66 -5.43 -4.65
N PRO A 42 -10.53 -6.44 -4.75
CA PRO A 42 -10.59 -7.28 -5.94
C PRO A 42 -11.21 -6.53 -7.13
N SER A 43 -10.76 -6.84 -8.35
CA SER A 43 -11.23 -6.15 -9.56
C SER A 43 -12.73 -6.26 -9.83
N ARG A 44 -13.35 -7.37 -9.42
CA ARG A 44 -14.81 -7.56 -9.47
C ARG A 44 -15.61 -6.55 -8.65
N GLU A 45 -14.97 -5.85 -7.71
CA GLU A 45 -15.56 -4.80 -6.88
C GLU A 45 -15.20 -3.39 -7.39
N GLY A 46 -14.63 -3.28 -8.60
CA GLY A 46 -14.30 -1.99 -9.22
C GLY A 46 -12.95 -1.42 -8.80
N TYR A 47 -11.99 -2.26 -8.42
CA TYR A 47 -10.64 -1.82 -8.08
C TYR A 47 -9.63 -2.24 -9.15
N ILE A 48 -8.66 -1.38 -9.44
CA ILE A 48 -7.55 -1.69 -10.33
C ILE A 48 -6.23 -1.35 -9.67
N PHE A 49 -5.15 -1.93 -10.21
CA PHE A 49 -3.81 -1.76 -9.68
C PHE A 49 -2.87 -1.27 -10.75
N SER A 50 -1.97 -0.38 -10.37
CA SER A 50 -0.79 -0.06 -11.17
C SER A 50 0.47 -0.26 -10.34
N PHE A 51 1.57 -0.54 -11.04
CA PHE A 51 2.87 -0.74 -10.43
C PHE A 51 3.78 0.37 -10.91
N LYS A 52 4.32 1.15 -9.97
CA LYS A 52 5.41 2.06 -10.30
C LYS A 52 6.70 1.34 -10.01
N GLY A 53 7.36 0.98 -11.12
CA GLY A 53 8.75 0.61 -11.11
C GLY A 53 9.58 1.76 -10.54
N PRO A 54 10.75 1.44 -10.04
CA PRO A 54 11.44 2.37 -9.17
C PRO A 54 12.19 3.41 -10.00
N MET A 55 11.91 4.70 -9.77
CA MET A 55 12.52 5.76 -10.56
C MET A 55 14.00 5.88 -10.24
N LEU A 56 14.83 5.72 -11.26
CA LEU A 56 16.26 5.97 -11.22
C LEU A 56 16.49 7.47 -11.01
N VAL A 57 16.74 7.88 -9.77
CA VAL A 57 17.48 9.12 -9.55
C VAL A 57 18.92 8.77 -9.90
N GLN A 58 19.40 9.32 -11.03
CA GLN A 58 20.74 9.22 -11.59
C GLN A 58 21.79 8.55 -10.67
N GLY A 59 22.11 7.28 -10.95
CA GLY A 59 23.26 6.58 -10.35
C GLY A 59 22.94 5.65 -9.17
N ASP A 60 21.78 5.78 -8.52
CA ASP A 60 21.38 4.87 -7.43
C ASP A 60 20.47 3.74 -7.92
N LEU A 61 20.81 2.50 -7.53
CA LEU A 61 19.91 1.38 -7.74
C LEU A 61 18.60 1.67 -7.02
N PRO A 62 17.46 1.40 -7.68
CA PRO A 62 16.18 1.62 -7.07
C PRO A 62 16.00 0.78 -5.79
N ASN A 63 15.47 1.40 -4.73
CA ASN A 63 15.45 0.85 -3.37
C ASN A 63 14.05 0.51 -2.82
N TYR A 64 13.01 0.69 -3.63
CA TYR A 64 11.62 0.42 -3.26
C TYR A 64 10.79 0.21 -4.52
N THR A 65 9.67 -0.50 -4.44
CA THR A 65 8.63 -0.50 -5.48
C THR A 65 7.32 0.06 -4.93
N VAL A 66 6.38 0.46 -5.79
CA VAL A 66 5.10 1.01 -5.36
C VAL A 66 3.93 0.29 -6.04
N ILE A 67 2.97 -0.17 -5.22
CA ILE A 67 1.65 -0.60 -5.68
C ILE A 67 0.70 0.57 -5.48
N GLN A 68 -0.05 0.92 -6.53
CA GLN A 68 -1.15 1.88 -6.44
C GLN A 68 -2.46 1.12 -6.57
N VAL A 69 -3.40 1.37 -5.66
CA VAL A 69 -4.76 0.84 -5.71
C VAL A 69 -5.70 1.99 -6.04
N MET A 70 -6.47 1.81 -7.11
CA MET A 70 -7.44 2.79 -7.58
C MET A 70 -8.84 2.19 -7.57
N LYS A 71 -9.81 3.01 -7.16
CA LYS A 71 -11.23 2.74 -7.26
C LYS A 71 -11.74 3.31 -8.57
N VAL A 72 -12.47 2.50 -9.32
CA VAL A 72 -13.01 2.85 -10.64
C VAL A 72 -14.51 3.07 -10.51
N SER A 73 -14.98 4.20 -10.99
CA SER A 73 -16.40 4.55 -11.04
C SER A 73 -16.78 5.12 -12.40
N PRO A 74 -18.05 5.01 -12.83
CA PRO A 74 -18.52 5.69 -14.04
C PRO A 74 -18.25 7.19 -13.94
N ASN A 75 -17.72 7.78 -15.01
CA ASN A 75 -17.51 9.22 -15.08
C ASN A 75 -18.84 9.91 -15.42
N PRO A 76 -19.38 10.79 -14.54
CA PRO A 76 -20.63 11.50 -14.85
C PRO A 76 -20.51 12.47 -16.03
N GLU A 77 -19.30 12.93 -16.36
CA GLU A 77 -19.04 13.87 -17.46
C GLU A 77 -18.90 13.18 -18.83
N GLU A 78 -18.65 11.87 -18.85
CA GLU A 78 -18.39 11.10 -20.07
C GLU A 78 -19.28 9.84 -20.11
N PRO A 79 -20.23 9.71 -21.06
CA PRO A 79 -21.22 8.63 -21.11
C PRO A 79 -20.66 7.19 -21.15
N TYR A 80 -19.39 7.04 -21.53
CA TYR A 80 -18.66 5.76 -21.56
C TYR A 80 -17.31 5.85 -20.82
N GLY A 81 -17.07 6.96 -20.12
CA GLY A 81 -15.82 7.22 -19.42
C GLY A 81 -15.80 6.57 -18.05
N TRP A 82 -14.59 6.32 -17.57
CA TRP A 82 -14.33 5.80 -16.23
C TRP A 82 -13.43 6.78 -15.51
N SER A 83 -13.75 7.07 -14.26
CA SER A 83 -12.91 7.85 -13.36
C SER A 83 -12.12 6.90 -12.46
N GLU A 84 -10.81 7.12 -12.38
CA GLU A 84 -9.91 6.36 -11.53
C GLU A 84 -9.50 7.22 -10.33
N HIS A 85 -9.82 6.76 -9.13
CA HIS A 85 -9.52 7.46 -7.88
C HIS A 85 -8.48 6.68 -7.08
N LEU A 86 -7.31 7.28 -6.86
CA LEU A 86 -6.26 6.67 -6.06
C LEU A 86 -6.65 6.64 -4.58
N ILE A 87 -6.70 5.45 -3.99
CA ILE A 87 -7.14 5.27 -2.60
C ILE A 87 -6.05 4.70 -1.67
N LEU A 88 -5.07 3.98 -2.22
CA LEU A 88 -3.99 3.38 -1.43
C LEU A 88 -2.69 3.30 -2.22
N LEU A 89 -1.59 3.64 -1.53
CA LEU A 89 -0.22 3.43 -2.00
C LEU A 89 0.50 2.46 -1.07
N VAL A 90 1.21 1.48 -1.63
CA VAL A 90 2.06 0.55 -0.86
C VAL A 90 3.50 0.64 -1.34
N GLU A 91 4.36 1.23 -0.54
CA GLU A 91 5.81 1.30 -0.78
C GLU A 91 6.49 0.08 -0.20
N CYS A 92 7.06 -0.76 -1.06
CA CYS A 92 7.69 -2.02 -0.69
C CYS A 92 9.23 -1.88 -0.75
N LYS A 93 9.90 -2.06 0.39
CA LYS A 93 11.36 -2.01 0.52
C LYS A 93 11.92 -3.38 0.89
N ARG A 94 13.16 -3.65 0.47
CA ARG A 94 13.89 -4.86 0.84
C ARG A 94 14.10 -4.96 2.37
N PRO A 95 14.17 -6.17 2.96
CA PRO A 95 14.36 -6.35 4.41
C PRO A 95 15.61 -5.69 4.99
N SER A 96 16.70 -5.58 4.22
CA SER A 96 17.93 -4.90 4.68
C SER A 96 17.77 -3.39 4.89
N ARG A 97 16.61 -2.81 4.52
CA ARG A 97 16.24 -1.43 4.84
C ARG A 97 15.49 -1.32 6.16
N ASP A 98 15.35 -2.39 6.96
CA ASP A 98 14.73 -2.31 8.29
C ASP A 98 15.68 -1.65 9.30
N VAL A 99 15.84 -0.34 9.14
CA VAL A 99 16.64 0.55 9.99
C VAL A 99 15.79 1.78 10.34
N PRO A 100 15.97 2.42 11.52
CA PRO A 100 15.11 3.51 11.98
C PRO A 100 14.87 4.61 10.94
N LEU A 101 15.92 5.06 10.24
CA LEU A 101 15.86 6.11 9.22
C LEU A 101 14.95 5.75 8.03
N SER A 102 14.82 4.46 7.69
CA SER A 102 13.99 4.02 6.55
C SER A 102 12.49 4.02 6.85
N TRP A 103 12.15 4.19 8.12
CA TRP A 103 10.79 4.29 8.63
C TRP A 103 10.34 5.72 8.91
N ASP A 104 11.23 6.71 8.75
CA ASP A 104 10.87 8.13 8.92
C ASP A 104 9.83 8.55 7.87
N ASN A 105 8.97 9.49 8.26
CA ASN A 105 7.63 9.86 7.73
C ASN A 105 7.53 10.30 6.26
N THR A 106 8.37 9.78 5.39
CA THR A 106 8.27 9.90 3.95
C THR A 106 7.90 8.53 3.39
N ILE A 107 6.61 8.32 3.12
CA ILE A 107 6.31 7.68 1.83
C ILE A 107 7.04 8.55 0.80
N SER A 108 7.84 7.92 -0.05
CA SER A 108 8.76 8.55 -0.98
C SER A 108 8.18 9.80 -1.63
N THR A 109 9.04 10.77 -1.96
CA THR A 109 8.71 11.97 -2.74
C THR A 109 7.88 11.65 -4.00
N GLN A 110 8.01 10.43 -4.53
CA GLN A 110 7.18 9.85 -5.58
C GLN A 110 5.67 9.84 -5.24
N CYS A 111 5.30 9.45 -4.04
CA CYS A 111 3.91 9.42 -3.60
C CYS A 111 3.36 10.84 -3.38
N ARG A 112 4.22 11.79 -3.00
CA ARG A 112 3.88 13.23 -2.98
C ARG A 112 3.61 13.78 -4.38
N HIS A 113 4.41 13.37 -5.37
CA HIS A 113 4.20 13.76 -6.76
C HIS A 113 2.91 13.15 -7.34
N VAL A 114 2.61 11.90 -7.00
CA VAL A 114 1.33 11.27 -7.35
C VAL A 114 0.17 12.03 -6.71
N LEU A 115 0.28 12.36 -5.43
CA LEU A 115 -0.69 13.17 -4.69
C LEU A 115 -0.94 14.54 -5.32
N SER A 116 0.12 15.26 -5.72
CA SER A 116 -0.02 16.58 -6.38
C SER A 116 -0.67 16.52 -7.75
N GLN A 117 -0.69 15.34 -8.39
CA GLN A 117 -1.28 15.13 -9.71
C GLN A 117 -2.68 14.53 -9.65
N THR A 118 -3.13 14.07 -8.48
CA THR A 118 -4.45 13.45 -8.34
C THR A 118 -5.40 14.49 -7.77
N ASN A 119 -6.42 14.91 -8.54
CA ASN A 119 -7.55 15.69 -8.04
C ASN A 119 -8.34 14.82 -7.04
N ASN A 120 -7.89 14.79 -5.79
CA ASN A 120 -8.57 14.09 -4.70
C ASN A 120 -9.69 14.96 -4.13
N ASP A 121 -10.71 15.23 -4.95
CA ASP A 121 -11.90 15.95 -4.52
C ASP A 121 -12.82 15.11 -3.59
N CYS A 122 -12.54 13.80 -3.40
CA CYS A 122 -13.52 12.88 -2.80
C CYS A 122 -13.03 11.77 -1.83
N GLY A 123 -11.76 11.69 -1.39
CA GLY A 123 -11.36 10.54 -0.56
C GLY A 123 -10.10 10.70 0.28
N GLN A 124 -10.08 10.03 1.45
CA GLN A 124 -8.87 9.89 2.26
C GLN A 124 -7.88 8.98 1.52
N LEU A 125 -6.74 9.51 1.10
CA LEU A 125 -5.67 8.65 0.58
C LEU A 125 -4.96 7.94 1.74
N PHE A 126 -4.73 6.64 1.58
CA PHE A 126 -3.94 5.85 2.50
C PHE A 126 -2.57 5.48 1.94
N GLY A 127 -1.65 5.22 2.85
CA GLY A 127 -0.29 4.85 2.51
C GLY A 127 0.24 3.76 3.43
N ILE A 128 1.00 2.83 2.87
CA ILE A 128 1.64 1.74 3.59
C ILE A 128 3.12 1.76 3.25
N VAL A 129 3.96 1.76 4.28
CA VAL A 129 5.39 1.50 4.13
C VAL A 129 5.63 0.09 4.62
N ALA A 130 6.11 -0.76 3.71
CA ALA A 130 6.41 -2.16 3.93
C ALA A 130 7.91 -2.40 3.81
N ILE A 131 8.52 -2.97 4.84
CA ILE A 131 9.92 -3.36 4.83
C ILE A 131 10.03 -4.81 5.26
N GLY A 132 10.35 -5.70 4.31
CA GLY A 132 10.32 -7.14 4.56
C GLY A 132 8.95 -7.62 5.03
N THR A 133 8.88 -8.14 6.26
CA THR A 133 7.63 -8.61 6.88
C THR A 133 6.99 -7.56 7.78
N LYS A 134 7.51 -6.33 7.83
CA LYS A 134 6.99 -5.28 8.70
C LYS A 134 6.26 -4.21 7.92
N ALA A 135 5.26 -3.60 8.55
CA ALA A 135 4.43 -2.58 7.94
C ALA A 135 4.14 -1.41 8.89
N ARG A 136 4.02 -0.22 8.30
CA ARG A 136 3.39 0.96 8.92
C ARG A 136 2.29 1.48 8.01
N PHE A 137 1.21 1.94 8.62
CA PHE A 137 0.05 2.48 7.93
C PHE A 137 -0.13 3.96 8.23
N TYR A 138 -0.51 4.70 7.20
CA TYR A 138 -0.60 6.15 7.23
C TYR A 138 -1.89 6.59 6.55
N ARG A 139 -2.41 7.74 7.00
CA ARG A 139 -3.48 8.49 6.34
C ARG A 139 -2.95 9.84 5.88
N PHE A 140 -3.35 10.24 4.68
CA PHE A 140 -3.10 11.57 4.16
C PHE A 140 -4.19 12.54 4.64
N GLY A 141 -3.79 13.64 5.29
CA GLY A 141 -4.68 14.55 6.02
C GLY A 141 -5.41 15.60 5.17
N GLY A 142 -5.21 15.64 3.84
CA GLY A 142 -5.96 16.51 2.92
C GLY A 142 -5.78 18.03 3.08
N GLN A 143 -5.13 18.53 4.13
CA GLN A 143 -4.81 19.95 4.26
C GLN A 143 -3.45 20.24 3.62
N ALA A 144 -3.48 21.08 2.57
CA ALA A 144 -2.33 21.56 1.79
C ALA A 144 -1.25 22.29 2.60
N SER A 145 -1.45 22.53 3.90
CA SER A 145 -0.54 23.27 4.79
C SER A 145 0.24 22.38 5.77
N SER A 146 -0.03 21.07 5.81
CA SER A 146 0.76 20.12 6.60
C SER A 146 0.96 18.84 5.80
N ASP A 147 2.10 18.75 5.13
CA ASP A 147 2.60 17.60 4.35
C ASP A 147 2.86 16.32 5.19
N GLN A 148 2.24 16.21 6.36
CA GLN A 148 2.52 15.16 7.33
C GLN A 148 1.54 14.00 7.17
N LEU A 149 2.10 12.84 6.84
CA LEU A 149 1.42 11.56 6.93
C LEU A 149 1.13 11.27 8.40
N ALA A 150 -0.15 11.09 8.75
CA ALA A 150 -0.54 10.69 10.09
C ALA A 150 -0.44 9.17 10.19
N GLN A 151 0.52 8.67 10.97
CA GLN A 151 0.61 7.23 11.24
C GLN A 151 -0.65 6.78 12.00
N LEU A 152 -1.28 5.70 11.53
CA LEU A 152 -2.57 5.20 12.05
C LEU A 152 -2.43 4.36 13.33
N HIS A 153 -1.21 3.98 13.70
CA HIS A 153 -0.90 3.16 14.87
C HIS A 153 0.51 3.45 15.37
N GLN A 154 0.86 3.01 16.57
CA GLN A 154 2.25 3.07 17.05
C GLN A 154 3.06 1.87 16.54
N GLY A 155 4.37 2.07 16.35
CA GLY A 155 5.31 1.00 16.00
C GLY A 155 5.14 0.44 14.59
N THR A 156 5.39 -0.86 14.43
CA THR A 156 5.29 -1.62 13.16
C THR A 156 4.50 -2.89 13.41
N PHE A 157 3.68 -3.32 12.45
CA PHE A 157 3.07 -4.65 12.48
C PHE A 157 3.97 -5.64 11.74
N ASP A 158 4.24 -6.80 12.33
CA ASP A 158 5.06 -7.84 11.72
C ASP A 158 4.19 -9.02 11.27
N ILE A 159 3.97 -9.14 9.96
CA ILE A 159 3.13 -10.19 9.38
C ILE A 159 3.77 -11.58 9.41
N SER A 160 5.00 -11.72 9.90
CA SER A 160 5.57 -13.03 10.23
C SER A 160 4.94 -13.64 11.49
N GLU A 161 4.29 -12.82 12.32
CA GLU A 161 3.64 -13.24 13.57
C GLU A 161 2.11 -13.24 13.42
N PRO A 162 1.38 -14.21 14.03
CA PRO A 162 -0.08 -14.27 13.96
C PRO A 162 -0.78 -12.98 14.42
N ALA A 163 -0.24 -12.32 15.44
CA ALA A 163 -0.78 -11.05 15.94
C ALA A 163 -0.62 -9.91 14.91
N GLY A 164 0.52 -9.83 14.24
CA GLY A 164 0.75 -8.83 13.20
C GLY A 164 -0.10 -9.07 11.96
N ILE A 165 -0.39 -10.34 11.62
CA ILE A 165 -1.37 -10.67 10.59
C ILE A 165 -2.74 -10.08 10.95
N ALA A 166 -3.26 -10.35 12.14
CA ALA A 166 -4.58 -9.85 12.56
C ALA A 166 -4.64 -8.31 12.60
N GLN A 167 -3.54 -7.65 12.99
CA GLN A 167 -3.42 -6.19 12.97
C GLN A 167 -3.48 -5.63 11.54
N VAL A 168 -2.81 -6.30 10.58
CA VAL A 168 -2.88 -5.92 9.16
C VAL A 168 -4.27 -6.14 8.59
N GLU A 169 -4.92 -7.27 8.88
CA GLU A 169 -6.31 -7.52 8.43
C GLU A 169 -7.25 -6.40 8.92
N SER A 170 -7.17 -6.06 10.22
CA SER A 170 -7.97 -4.98 10.81
C SER A 170 -7.72 -3.61 10.16
N MET A 171 -6.47 -3.33 9.79
CA MET A 171 -6.10 -2.07 9.15
C MET A 171 -6.55 -2.01 7.69
N MET A 172 -6.50 -3.14 6.98
CA MET A 172 -7.01 -3.24 5.62
C MET A 172 -8.54 -3.09 5.58
N ASP A 173 -9.25 -3.64 6.57
CA ASP A 173 -10.70 -3.40 6.75
C ASP A 173 -10.99 -1.91 6.99
N TYR A 174 -10.20 -1.27 7.87
CA TYR A 174 -10.33 0.16 8.12
C TYR A 174 -10.10 0.99 6.85
N ILE A 175 -9.03 0.72 6.09
CA ILE A 175 -8.75 1.42 4.84
C ILE A 175 -9.91 1.23 3.86
N LYS A 176 -10.35 -0.01 3.65
CA LYS A 176 -11.46 -0.31 2.72
C LYS A 176 -12.76 0.42 3.08
N ALA A 177 -13.05 0.58 4.37
CA ALA A 177 -14.23 1.27 4.85
C ALA A 177 -14.16 2.80 4.74
N ASN A 178 -12.96 3.38 4.63
CA ASN A 178 -12.73 4.83 4.66
C ASN A 178 -12.12 5.39 3.37
N ALA A 179 -12.04 4.57 2.32
CA ALA A 179 -11.46 4.87 1.00
C ALA A 179 -12.50 5.19 -0.10
#